data_AF-A0A0X3YDF6-F1
#
_entry.id   AF-A0A0X3YDF6-F1
#
_cell.length_a   1.000
_cell.length_b   1.000
_cell.length_c   1.000
_cell.angle_alpha   90.00
_cell.angle_beta   90.00
_cell.angle_gamma   90.00
#
_symmetry.space_group_name_H-M   'P 1'
#
loop_
_entity.id
_entity.type
_entity.pdbx_description
1 polymer ?
#
loop_
_entity_poly.entity_id
_entity_poly.type
_entity_poly.pdbx_seq_one_letter_code
_entity_poly.pdbx_strand_id
1 'polypeptide(L)' 'MKVFSLPKRPLNRALVYAGLFGIIFQLTAACYAWWHDIGLQASWFLTLLAPLLCIASGMVSALQLQKEPD' A
#
# COMPACT_ATOMS: atom_id res chain seq x y z
N MET A 1 0.38 -18.95 -12.98
CA MET A 1 0.74 -17.59 -12.53
C MET A 1 1.12 -17.65 -11.06
N LYS A 2 2.38 -17.43 -10.68
CA LYS A 2 2.75 -17.27 -9.26
C LYS A 2 2.30 -15.87 -8.84
N VAL A 3 1.09 -15.78 -8.29
CA VAL A 3 0.44 -14.50 -7.93
C VAL A 3 1.14 -13.78 -6.76
N PHE A 4 2.01 -14.49 -6.01
CA PHE A 4 2.66 -13.96 -4.80
C PHE A 4 4.19 -14.14 -4.81
N SER A 5 4.86 -13.89 -5.94
CA SER A 5 6.31 -13.68 -5.88
C SER A 5 6.60 -12.21 -5.57
N LEU A 6 7.36 -11.98 -4.51
CA LEU A 6 7.86 -10.65 -4.19
C LEU A 6 8.69 -10.11 -5.36
N PRO A 7 8.56 -8.81 -5.70
CA PRO A 7 9.30 -8.23 -6.81
C PRO A 7 10.81 -8.42 -6.63
N LYS A 8 11.49 -8.86 -7.70
CA LYS A 8 12.95 -9.02 -7.75
C LYS A 8 13.66 -7.66 -7.66
N ARG A 9 13.07 -6.62 -8.26
CA ARG A 9 13.68 -5.28 -8.31
C ARG A 9 13.48 -4.54 -6.99
N PRO A 10 14.54 -3.90 -6.45
CA PRO A 10 14.47 -3.26 -5.13
C PRO A 10 13.48 -2.10 -5.08
N LEU A 11 13.28 -1.36 -6.19
CA LEU A 11 12.33 -0.24 -6.23
C LEU A 11 10.88 -0.71 -6.15
N ASN A 12 10.51 -1.73 -6.94
CA ASN A 12 9.19 -2.34 -6.87
C ASN A 12 8.91 -2.92 -5.48
N ARG A 13 9.92 -3.56 -4.88
CA ARG A 13 9.84 -4.07 -3.51
C ARG A 13 9.67 -2.96 -2.47
N ALA A 14 10.37 -1.84 -2.63
CA ALA A 14 10.20 -0.66 -1.78
C ALA A 14 8.79 -0.09 -1.89
N LEU A 15 8.21 -0.04 -3.09
CA LEU A 15 6.82 0.39 -3.30
C LEU A 15 5.82 -0.52 -2.58
N VAL A 16 6.00 -1.84 -2.65
CA VAL A 16 5.15 -2.79 -1.91
C VAL A 16 5.27 -2.55 -0.40
N TYR A 17 6.48 -2.43 0.14
CA TYR A 17 6.65 -2.21 1.58
C TYR A 17 6.13 -0.84 2.04
N ALA A 18 6.34 0.21 1.26
CA ALA A 18 5.80 1.54 1.54
C ALA A 18 4.27 1.53 1.56
N GLY A 19 3.64 0.83 0.62
CA GLY A 19 2.20 0.67 0.59
C GLY A 19 1.67 -0.16 1.78
N LEU A 20 2.30 -1.29 2.11
CA LEU A 20 1.94 -2.09 3.28
C LEU A 20 2.07 -1.28 4.59
N PHE A 21 3.17 -0.54 4.74
CA PHE A 21 3.38 0.36 5.86
C PHE A 21 2.26 1.41 5.94
N GLY A 22 1.90 2.04 4.82
CA GLY A 22 0.84 3.03 4.76
C GLY A 22 -0.53 2.47 5.17
N ILE A 23 -0.89 1.25 4.74
CA ILE A 23 -2.13 0.59 5.16
C ILE A 23 -2.13 0.37 6.67
N ILE A 24 -1.07 -0.24 7.21
CA ILE A 24 -0.98 -0.56 8.64
C ILE A 24 -1.04 0.72 9.47
N PHE A 25 -0.33 1.77 9.03
CA PHE A 25 -0.31 3.05 9.71
C PHE A 25 -1.70 3.71 9.73
N GLN A 26 -2.38 3.77 8.59
CA GLN A 26 -3.71 4.38 8.50
C GLN A 26 -4.77 3.61 9.30
N LEU A 27 -4.73 2.27 9.27
CA LEU A 27 -5.63 1.45 10.09
C LEU A 27 -5.35 1.64 11.58
N THR A 28 -4.08 1.69 11.98
CA THR A 28 -3.69 1.99 13.37
C THR A 28 -4.18 3.37 13.79
N ALA A 29 -4.03 4.38 12.94
CA ALA A 29 -4.52 5.73 13.19
C ALA A 29 -6.05 5.77 13.30
N ALA A 30 -6.76 5.00 12.48
CA ALA A 30 -8.22 4.89 12.55
C ALA A 30 -8.68 4.21 13.86
N CYS A 31 -8.02 3.13 14.27
CA CYS A 31 -8.27 2.48 15.56
C CYS A 31 -7.98 3.40 16.73
N TYR A 32 -6.89 4.16 16.68
CA TYR A 32 -6.55 5.16 17.70
C TYR A 32 -7.61 6.26 17.78
N ALA A 33 -8.03 6.80 16.63
CA ALA A 33 -9.06 7.82 16.58
C ALA A 33 -10.40 7.29 17.13
N TRP A 34 -10.77 6.05 16.80
CA TRP A 34 -11.95 5.40 17.37
C TRP A 34 -11.83 5.23 18.89
N TRP A 35 -10.67 4.80 19.40
CA TRP A 35 -10.44 4.62 20.84
C TRP A 35 -10.56 5.91 21.65
N HIS A 36 -10.23 7.05 21.04
CA HIS A 36 -10.22 8.36 21.67
C HIS A 36 -11.42 9.25 21.30
N ASP A 37 -12.46 8.68 20.67
CA ASP A 37 -13.64 9.41 20.18
C ASP A 37 -13.29 10.61 19.27
N ILE A 38 -12.18 10.50 18.54
CA ILE A 38 -11.74 11.50 17.56
C ILE A 38 -12.49 11.24 16.26
N GLY A 39 -13.29 12.23 15.83
CA GLY A 39 -13.98 12.17 14.54
C GLY A 39 -13.00 12.17 13.37
N LEU A 40 -12.97 11.07 12.60
CA LEU A 40 -12.28 11.02 11.31
C LEU A 40 -13.11 11.76 10.25
N GLN A 41 -12.42 12.37 9.28
CA GLN A 41 -13.09 12.92 8.09
C GLN A 41 -13.86 11.81 7.37
N ALA A 42 -15.07 12.10 6.87
CA ALA A 42 -15.92 11.08 6.22
C ALA A 42 -15.19 10.32 5.09
N SER A 43 -14.29 11.00 4.38
CA SER A 43 -13.50 10.45 3.27
C SER A 43 -12.13 9.88 3.69
N TRP A 44 -11.89 9.62 4.98
CA TRP A 44 -10.59 9.14 5.47
C TRP A 44 -10.16 7.84 4.77
N PHE A 45 -11.10 6.97 4.42
CA PHE A 45 -10.81 5.72 3.71
C PHE A 45 -10.19 5.96 2.32
N LEU A 46 -10.39 7.13 1.70
CA LEU A 46 -9.72 7.48 0.44
C LEU A 46 -8.21 7.64 0.61
N THR A 47 -7.73 7.90 1.83
CA THR A 47 -6.29 7.94 2.11
C THR A 47 -5.63 6.58 1.88
N LEU A 48 -6.39 5.48 1.88
CA LEU A 48 -5.91 4.12 1.56
C LEU A 48 -5.60 3.94 0.07
N LEU A 49 -6.09 4.81 -0.82
CA LEU A 49 -5.82 4.71 -2.24
C LEU A 49 -4.33 4.83 -2.56
N ALA A 50 -3.64 5.78 -1.93
CA ALA A 50 -2.21 5.97 -2.13
C ALA A 50 -1.38 4.70 -1.79
N PRO A 51 -1.50 4.10 -0.60
CA PRO A 51 -0.77 2.88 -0.29
C PRO A 51 -1.22 1.67 -1.13
N LEU A 52 -2.51 1.57 -1.50
CA LEU A 52 -2.97 0.54 -2.43
C LEU A 52 -2.34 0.68 -3.81
N LEU A 53 -2.22 1.91 -4.33
CA LEU A 53 -1.53 2.19 -5.59
C LEU A 53 -0.04 1.88 -5.51
N CYS A 54 0.62 2.12 -4.37
CA CYS A 54 2.02 1.71 -4.16
C CYS A 54 2.18 0.19 -4.24
N ILE A 55 1.29 -0.58 -3.59
CA ILE A 55 1.31 -2.05 -3.68
C ILE A 55 1.05 -2.49 -5.12
N ALA A 56 0.03 -1.93 -5.77
CA ALA A 56 -0.31 -2.26 -7.15
C ALA A 56 0.84 -1.96 -8.11
N SER A 57 1.53 -0.82 -7.94
CA SER A 57 2.70 -0.46 -8.74
C SER A 57 3.91 -1.35 -8.45
N GLY A 58 4.02 -1.93 -7.25
CA GLY A 58 5.06 -2.92 -6.97
C GLY A 58 4.75 -4.32 -7.53
N MET A 59 3.49 -4.75 -7.49
CA MET A 59 3.07 -6.14 -7.78
C MET A 59 2.54 -6.38 -9.19
N VAL A 60 1.82 -5.42 -9.78
CA VAL A 60 1.16 -5.60 -11.07
C VAL A 60 2.16 -5.26 -12.17
N SER A 61 2.54 -6.24 -12.99
CA SER A 61 3.55 -6.08 -14.05
C SER A 61 3.26 -4.93 -15.02
N ALA A 62 1.98 -4.60 -15.25
CA ALA A 62 1.57 -3.47 -16.08
C ALA A 62 1.77 -2.10 -15.42
N LEU A 63 1.77 -2.02 -14.09
CA LEU A 63 1.92 -0.78 -13.31
C LEU A 63 3.32 -0.66 -12.68
N GLN A 64 4.19 -1.64 -12.88
CA GLN A 64 5.56 -1.63 -12.40
C GLN A 64 6.35 -0.50 -13.05
N LEU A 65 6.91 0.36 -12.19
CA LEU A 65 7.80 1.43 -12.62
C LEU A 65 9.08 0.85 -13.25
N GLN A 66 9.55 -0.29 -12.73
CA GLN A 66 10.64 -1.06 -13.30
C GLN A 66 10.13 -2.42 -13.77
N LYS A 67 10.13 -2.65 -15.09
CA LYS A 67 9.83 -3.97 -15.64
C LYS A 67 10.79 -5.01 -15.07
N GLU A 68 10.24 -6.06 -14.49
CA GLU A 68 11.04 -7.19 -14.04
C GLU A 68 11.48 -8.03 -15.24
N PRO A 69 12.71 -8.58 -15.21
CA PRO A 69 13.09 -9.60 -16.17
C PRO A 69 12.28 -10.87 -15.90
N ASP A 70 11.67 -11.41 -16.95
CA ASP A 70 10.92 -12.67 -16.93
C ASP A 70 11.74 -13.79 -16.25
#